data_AF-A0A7W1NAI2-F1
#
_entry.id   AF-A0A7W1NAI2-F1
#
_cell.length_a   1.000
_cell.length_b   1.000
_cell.length_c   1.000
_cell.angle_alpha   90.00
_cell.angle_beta   90.00
_cell.angle_gamma   90.00
#
_symmetry.space_group_name_H-M   'P 1'
#
loop_
_entity.id
_entity.type
_entity.pdbx_description
1 polymer ?
#
loop_
_entity_poly.entity_id
_entity_poly.type
_entity_poly.pdbx_seq_one_letter_code
_entity_poly.pdbx_strand_id
1 'polypeptide(L)'
;MPLPPLTVALSDWQKIEVMKRFRLKYGDELTKVESEMQEILTNMAEADFLGQYLGEQPEVVELKKRKADLEQLERRRQLLGQIIERLEKYTPPQQAITVAPPNPGKGAPAGSGAARQQQPPGIKRY
;
A
#
# COMPACT_ATOMS: atom_id res chain seq x y z
N MET A 1 41.46 -0.48 -18.44
CA MET A 1 40.53 -1.63 -18.57
C MET A 1 39.17 -1.20 -18.05
N PRO A 2 38.04 -1.63 -18.66
CA PRO A 2 36.72 -1.30 -18.14
C PRO A 2 36.54 -1.91 -16.74
N LEU A 3 36.00 -1.13 -15.80
CA LEU A 3 35.73 -1.64 -14.45
C LEU A 3 34.70 -2.79 -14.52
N PRO A 4 34.88 -3.86 -13.73
CA PRO A 4 33.90 -4.92 -13.64
C PRO A 4 32.56 -4.36 -13.10
N PRO A 5 31.42 -4.91 -13.54
CA PRO A 5 30.11 -4.44 -13.09
C PRO A 5 29.99 -4.59 -11.58
N LEU A 6 29.59 -3.50 -10.91
CA LEU A 6 29.30 -3.47 -9.48
C LEU A 6 28.10 -4.39 -9.19
N THR A 7 28.35 -5.59 -8.68
CA THR A 7 27.31 -6.45 -8.14
C THR A 7 26.92 -5.96 -6.76
N VAL A 8 25.84 -5.19 -6.67
CA VAL A 8 25.30 -4.71 -5.39
C VAL A 8 24.48 -5.84 -4.75
N ALA A 9 25.03 -6.49 -3.72
CA ALA A 9 24.30 -7.44 -2.91
C ALA A 9 23.54 -6.70 -1.80
N LEU A 10 22.21 -6.85 -1.76
CA LEU A 10 21.38 -6.29 -0.71
C LEU A 10 21.58 -7.07 0.60
N SER A 11 21.63 -6.37 1.73
CA SER A 11 21.54 -7.00 3.04
C SER A 11 20.16 -7.62 3.25
N ASP A 12 20.05 -8.58 4.18
CA ASP A 12 18.78 -9.28 4.38
C ASP A 12 17.65 -8.36 4.85
N TRP A 13 17.99 -7.32 5.63
CA TRP A 13 17.03 -6.27 5.99
C TRP A 13 16.54 -5.47 4.77
N GLN A 14 17.46 -5.09 3.87
CA GLN A 14 17.12 -4.39 2.65
C GLN A 14 16.23 -5.23 1.74
N LYS A 15 16.47 -6.55 1.64
CA LYS A 15 15.61 -7.46 0.88
C LYS A 15 14.18 -7.46 1.42
N ILE A 16 14.01 -7.54 2.74
CA ILE A 16 12.67 -7.55 3.35
C ILE A 16 11.95 -6.22 3.13
N GLU A 17 12.63 -5.10 3.33
CA GLU A 17 12.07 -3.77 3.13
C GLU A 17 11.65 -3.55 1.67
N VAL A 18 12.46 -4.02 0.72
CA VAL A 18 12.15 -3.99 -0.71
C VAL A 18 10.92 -4.85 -1.02
N MET A 19 10.82 -6.07 -0.47
CA MET A 19 9.64 -6.93 -0.67
C MET A 19 8.35 -6.29 -0.14
N LYS A 20 8.39 -5.60 1.00
CA LYS A 20 7.23 -4.85 1.54
C LYS A 20 6.81 -3.72 0.61
N ARG A 21 7.76 -2.93 0.09
CA ARG A 21 7.49 -1.83 -0.84
C ARG A 21 6.86 -2.34 -2.13
N PHE A 22 7.36 -3.46 -2.65
CA PHE A 22 6.75 -4.11 -3.82
C PHE A 22 5.34 -4.61 -3.51
N ARG A 23 5.11 -5.22 -2.34
CA ARG A 23 3.75 -5.64 -1.93
C ARG A 23 2.78 -4.47 -1.92
N LEU A 24 3.17 -3.35 -1.31
CA LEU A 24 2.35 -2.13 -1.28
C LEU A 24 2.07 -1.62 -2.69
N LYS A 25 3.11 -1.45 -3.51
CA LYS A 25 2.97 -0.98 -4.89
C LYS A 25 2.04 -1.87 -5.72
N TYR A 26 2.18 -3.19 -5.64
CA TYR A 26 1.33 -4.10 -6.39
C TYR A 26 -0.09 -4.17 -5.81
N GLY A 27 -0.28 -3.92 -4.52
CA GLY A 27 -1.60 -3.75 -3.91
C GLY A 27 -2.31 -2.49 -4.41
N ASP A 28 -1.59 -1.37 -4.53
CA ASP A 28 -2.12 -0.13 -5.10
C ASP A 28 -2.46 -0.31 -6.59
N GLU A 29 -1.59 -0.96 -7.36
CA GLU A 29 -1.86 -1.32 -8.76
C GLU A 29 -3.08 -2.25 -8.88
N LEU A 30 -3.23 -3.24 -8.00
CA LEU A 30 -4.37 -4.16 -7.99
C LEU A 30 -5.68 -3.41 -7.74
N THR A 31 -5.70 -2.52 -6.75
CA THR A 31 -6.87 -1.69 -6.42
C THR A 31 -7.27 -0.82 -7.62
N LYS A 32 -6.28 -0.24 -8.32
CA LYS A 32 -6.53 0.55 -9.52
C LYS A 32 -7.12 -0.29 -10.65
N VAL A 33 -6.57 -1.48 -10.91
CA VAL A 33 -7.08 -2.41 -11.93
C VAL A 33 -8.51 -2.83 -11.60
N GLU A 34 -8.82 -3.13 -10.34
CA GLU A 34 -10.18 -3.50 -9.92
C GLU A 34 -11.18 -2.35 -10.11
N SER A 35 -10.76 -1.11 -9.85
CA SER A 35 -11.57 0.09 -10.14
C SER A 35 -11.84 0.25 -11.64
N GLU A 36 -10.82 0.11 -12.48
CA GLU A 36 -10.96 0.23 -13.94
C GLU A 36 -11.87 -0.89 -14.51
N MET A 37 -11.74 -2.11 -14.00
CA MET A 37 -12.62 -3.22 -14.36
C MET A 37 -14.08 -2.95 -13.98
N GLN A 38 -14.32 -2.42 -12.77
CA GLN A 38 -15.66 -2.11 -12.30
C GLN A 38 -16.32 -1.03 -13.16
N GLU A 39 -15.56 -0.03 -13.61
CA GLU A 39 -16.06 1.00 -14.52
C GLU A 39 -16.48 0.41 -15.87
N ILE A 40 -15.66 -0.45 -16.46
CA ILE A 40 -16.00 -1.12 -17.73
C ILE A 40 -17.24 -2.00 -17.58
N LEU A 41 -17.33 -2.80 -16.51
CA LEU A 41 -18.50 -3.64 -16.24
C LEU A 41 -19.78 -2.82 -16.08
N THR A 42 -19.69 -1.68 -15.37
CA THR A 42 -20.83 -0.78 -15.20
C THR A 42 -21.27 -0.21 -16.54
N ASN A 43 -20.34 0.30 -17.34
CA ASN A 43 -20.64 0.82 -18.68
C ASN A 43 -21.25 -0.25 -19.61
N MET A 44 -20.77 -1.49 -19.54
CA MET A 44 -21.35 -2.61 -20.30
C MET A 44 -22.78 -2.93 -19.85
N ALA A 45 -23.03 -2.95 -18.54
CA ALA A 45 -24.37 -3.19 -18.00
C ALA A 45 -25.35 -2.07 -18.40
N GLU A 46 -24.90 -0.82 -18.38
CA GLU A 46 -25.69 0.33 -18.86
C GLU A 46 -25.95 0.23 -20.36
N ALA A 47 -24.96 -0.18 -21.16
CA ALA A 47 -25.12 -0.41 -22.59
C ALA A 47 -26.14 -1.51 -22.90
N ASP A 48 -26.10 -2.61 -22.14
CA ASP A 48 -27.06 -3.71 -22.28
C ASP A 48 -28.48 -3.27 -21.87
N PHE A 49 -28.61 -2.48 -20.81
CA PHE A 49 -29.88 -1.87 -20.42
C PHE A 49 -30.44 -0.98 -21.54
N LEU A 50 -29.65 -0.04 -22.05
CA LEU A 50 -30.07 0.85 -23.13
C LEU A 50 -30.42 0.07 -24.41
N GLY A 51 -29.65 -0.96 -24.74
CA GLY A 51 -29.89 -1.82 -25.89
C GLY A 51 -31.24 -2.54 -25.86
N GLN A 52 -31.74 -2.90 -24.66
CA GLN A 52 -33.06 -3.53 -24.51
C GLN A 52 -34.22 -2.58 -24.83
N TYR A 53 -34.08 -1.28 -24.53
CA TYR A 53 -35.14 -0.29 -24.72
C TYR A 53 -35.06 0.46 -26.06
N LEU A 54 -33.84 0.74 -26.53
CA LEU A 54 -33.58 1.61 -27.68
C LEU A 54 -33.03 0.87 -28.91
N GLY A 55 -32.77 -0.43 -28.79
CA GLY A 55 -32.09 -1.24 -29.83
C GLY A 55 -30.57 -1.05 -29.84
N GLU A 56 -29.88 -1.73 -30.76
CA GLU A 56 -28.42 -1.61 -30.86
C GLU A 56 -28.00 -0.30 -31.51
N GLN A 57 -27.83 0.73 -30.69
CA GLN A 57 -27.19 1.98 -31.07
C GLN A 57 -25.67 1.79 -31.20
N PRO A 58 -24.99 2.58 -32.05
CA PRO A 58 -23.54 2.46 -32.26
C PRO A 58 -22.73 2.59 -30.96
N GLU A 59 -23.16 3.43 -30.03
CA GLU A 59 -22.53 3.62 -28.71
C GLU A 59 -22.57 2.33 -27.86
N VAL A 60 -23.67 1.58 -27.92
CA VAL A 60 -23.83 0.27 -27.24
C VAL A 60 -22.85 -0.75 -27.82
N VAL A 61 -22.67 -0.74 -29.14
CA VAL A 61 -21.73 -1.63 -29.84
C VAL A 61 -20.28 -1.30 -29.48
N GLU A 62 -19.93 -0.03 -29.33
CA GLU A 62 -18.61 0.39 -28.88
C GLU A 62 -18.31 -0.02 -27.43
N LEU A 63 -19.29 0.11 -26.54
CA LEU A 63 -19.16 -0.33 -25.15
C LEU A 63 -19.01 -1.86 -25.05
N LYS A 64 -19.70 -2.63 -25.89
CA LYS A 64 -19.52 -4.10 -25.97
C LYS A 64 -18.13 -4.50 -26.47
N LYS A 65 -17.46 -3.69 -27.31
CA LYS A 65 -16.09 -3.96 -27.77
C LYS A 65 -15.03 -3.82 -26.66
N ARG A 66 -15.32 -3.05 -25.60
CA ARG A 66 -14.43 -2.94 -24.41
C ARG A 66 -14.31 -4.24 -23.60
N LYS A 67 -15.07 -5.28 -23.96
CA LYS A 67 -14.87 -6.64 -23.41
C LYS A 67 -13.44 -7.15 -23.58
N ALA A 68 -12.77 -6.80 -24.69
CA ALA A 68 -11.37 -7.18 -24.89
C ALA A 68 -10.43 -6.51 -23.87
N ASP A 69 -10.70 -5.25 -23.51
CA ASP A 69 -9.93 -4.53 -22.49
C ASP A 69 -10.16 -5.13 -21.10
N LEU A 70 -11.40 -5.56 -20.82
CA LEU A 70 -11.73 -6.28 -19.59
C LEU A 70 -10.94 -7.59 -19.45
N GLU A 71 -10.83 -8.39 -20.52
CA GLU A 71 -10.02 -9.62 -20.50
C GLU A 71 -8.53 -9.34 -20.24
N GLN A 72 -8.00 -8.22 -20.74
CA GLN A 72 -6.62 -7.81 -20.46
C GLN A 72 -6.44 -7.43 -18.99
N LEU A 73 -7.37 -6.65 -18.43
CA LEU A 73 -7.34 -6.27 -17.02
C LEU A 73 -7.52 -7.48 -16.10
N GLU A 74 -8.36 -8.45 -16.46
CA GLU A 74 -8.50 -9.71 -15.71
C GLU A 74 -7.19 -10.49 -15.65
N ARG A 75 -6.48 -10.61 -16.78
CA ARG A 75 -5.15 -11.25 -16.80
C ARG A 75 -4.16 -10.48 -15.93
N ARG A 76 -4.17 -9.14 -15.99
CA ARG A 76 -3.32 -8.30 -15.15
C ARG A 76 -3.62 -8.51 -13.67
N ARG A 77 -4.90 -8.55 -13.29
CA ARG A 77 -5.37 -8.81 -11.93
C ARG A 77 -4.87 -10.17 -11.41
N GLN A 78 -5.00 -11.22 -12.21
CA GLN A 78 -4.52 -12.56 -11.86
C GLN A 78 -3.00 -12.58 -11.63
N LEU A 79 -2.23 -11.93 -12.51
CA LEU A 79 -0.78 -11.84 -12.37
C LEU A 79 -0.37 -11.06 -11.13
N LEU A 80 -1.03 -9.93 -10.84
CA LEU A 80 -0.77 -9.15 -9.63
C LEU A 80 -1.08 -9.97 -8.36
N GLY A 81 -2.19 -10.70 -8.35
CA GLY A 81 -2.54 -11.61 -7.25
C GLY A 81 -1.46 -12.66 -6.99
N GLN A 82 -0.96 -13.32 -8.03
CA GLN A 82 0.12 -14.31 -7.92
C GLN A 82 1.43 -13.69 -7.39
N ILE A 83 1.75 -12.46 -7.79
CA ILE A 83 2.93 -11.75 -7.32
C ILE A 83 2.79 -11.42 -5.82
N ILE A 84 1.63 -10.89 -5.41
CA ILE A 84 1.37 -10.53 -4.01
C ILE A 84 1.42 -11.77 -3.13
N GLU A 85 0.77 -12.87 -3.52
CA GLU A 85 0.79 -14.13 -2.76
C GLU A 85 2.22 -14.67 -2.60
N ARG A 86 3.03 -14.62 -3.66
CA ARG A 86 4.45 -14.99 -3.57
C ARG A 86 5.22 -14.05 -2.63
N LEU A 87 5.01 -12.75 -2.73
CA LEU A 87 5.67 -11.78 -1.85
C LEU A 87 5.30 -12.02 -0.39
N GLU A 88 4.05 -12.37 -0.09
CA GLU A 88 3.61 -12.70 1.28
C GLU A 88 4.25 -14.00 1.77
N LYS A 89 4.34 -15.03 0.93
CA LYS A 89 4.99 -16.30 1.28
C LYS A 89 6.48 -16.14 1.62
N TYR A 90 7.19 -15.27 0.91
CA TYR A 90 8.64 -15.10 1.06
C TYR A 90 9.03 -13.93 1.97
N THR A 91 8.10 -13.06 2.36
CA THR A 91 8.36 -11.99 3.34
C THR A 91 8.20 -12.58 4.75
N PRO A 92 9.27 -12.66 5.55
CA PRO A 92 9.17 -13.18 6.92
C PRO A 92 8.18 -12.35 7.74
N PRO A 93 7.27 -12.96 8.52
CA PRO A 93 6.40 -12.22 9.43
C PRO A 93 7.27 -11.51 10.47
N GLN A 94 7.33 -10.19 10.40
CA GLN A 94 8.01 -9.39 11.42
C GLN A 94 7.04 -9.15 12.57
N GLN A 95 7.49 -9.46 13.79
CA GLN A 95 6.78 -9.02 14.99
C GLN A 95 6.62 -7.50 14.93
N ALA A 96 5.40 -7.02 15.14
CA ALA A 96 5.14 -5.59 15.24
C ALA A 96 6.04 -5.04 16.34
N ILE A 97 6.97 -4.15 16.00
CA ILE A 97 7.81 -3.49 16.98
C ILE A 97 6.88 -2.55 17.76
N THR A 98 6.37 -3.03 18.89
CA THR A 98 5.71 -2.21 19.90
C THR A 98 6.79 -1.38 20.58
N VAL A 99 7.19 -0.29 19.93
CA VAL A 99 7.99 0.73 20.60
C VAL A 99 7.06 1.36 21.63
N ALA A 100 7.22 0.97 22.90
CA ALA A 100 6.58 1.66 23.99
C ALA A 100 6.96 3.15 23.86
N PRO A 101 5.98 4.07 23.90
CA PRO A 101 6.27 5.49 23.81
C PRO A 101 7.30 5.85 24.88
N PRO A 102 8.32 6.69 24.57
CA PRO A 102 9.33 7.05 25.52
C PRO A 102 8.65 7.67 26.73
N ASN A 103 8.68 6.93 27.84
CA ASN A 103 8.02 7.31 29.07
C ASN A 103 8.76 8.54 29.62
N PRO A 104 8.13 9.73 29.75
CA PRO A 104 8.82 10.96 30.12
C PRO A 104 9.14 11.04 31.63
N GLY A 105 9.33 9.90 32.31
CA GLY A 105 9.19 9.82 33.77
C GLY A 105 10.12 8.88 34.52
N LYS A 106 11.25 8.43 33.96
CA LYS A 106 12.27 7.71 34.74
C LYS A 106 13.57 8.50 34.77
N GLY A 107 13.86 9.04 35.94
CA GLY A 107 14.90 10.01 36.21
C GLY A 107 16.30 9.51 35.89
N ALA A 108 17.10 10.46 35.43
CA ALA A 108 18.55 10.36 35.44
C ALA A 108 19.06 10.16 36.88
N PRO A 109 20.06 9.29 37.13
CA PRO A 109 20.78 9.32 38.39
C PRO A 109 21.56 10.64 38.46
N ALA A 110 21.36 11.35 39.56
CA ALA A 110 21.98 12.63 39.86
C ALA A 110 23.52 12.55 39.86
N GLY A 111 24.16 13.53 39.23
CA GLY A 111 25.60 13.74 39.27
C GLY A 111 25.97 15.16 38.86
N SER A 112 25.99 16.05 39.86
CA SER A 112 26.64 17.37 39.90
C SER A 112 26.16 18.50 38.97
N GLY A 113 25.60 19.53 39.60
CA GLY A 113 26.03 20.91 39.34
C GLY A 113 24.99 21.84 38.71
N ALA A 114 24.40 22.67 39.58
CA ALA A 114 24.17 24.11 39.41
C ALA A 114 22.71 24.60 39.48
N ALA A 115 22.56 25.56 40.40
CA ALA A 115 21.64 26.71 40.37
C ALA A 115 20.14 26.48 40.60
N ARG A 116 19.77 26.64 41.88
CA ARG A 116 18.59 27.33 42.40
C ARG A 116 17.81 28.15 41.36
N GLN A 117 16.51 27.90 41.27
CA GLN A 117 15.49 28.96 41.25
C GLN A 117 14.23 28.44 41.96
N GLN A 118 13.97 29.05 43.12
CA GLN A 118 12.75 28.90 43.91
C GLN A 118 11.64 29.75 43.27
N GLN A 119 10.41 29.23 43.19
CA GLN A 119 9.15 30.01 43.29
C GLN A 119 7.97 29.09 43.69
N PRO A 120 6.91 29.61 44.33
CA PRO A 120 6.23 29.02 45.50
C PRO A 120 4.91 28.26 45.17
N PRO A 121 4.24 27.59 46.15
CA PRO A 121 3.18 26.64 45.86
C PRO A 121 1.83 27.32 45.60
N GLY A 122 1.23 26.99 44.45
CA GLY A 122 -0.15 27.34 44.10
C GLY A 122 -1.16 26.45 44.82
N ILE A 123 -2.08 27.10 45.52
CA ILE A 123 -3.17 26.63 46.37
C ILE A 123 -3.98 25.47 45.75
N LYS A 124 -4.18 24.38 46.52
CA LYS A 124 -5.15 23.32 46.23
C LYS A 124 -6.57 23.86 46.48
N ARG A 125 -7.42 23.85 45.44
CA ARG A 125 -8.87 24.03 45.62
C ARG A 125 -9.48 22.67 46.00
N TYR A 126 -10.19 22.67 47.12
CA TYR A 126 -11.18 21.65 47.47
C TYR A 126 -12.39 21.76 46.54
#